data_AF-A0A7X9BKS6-F1
#
_entry.id   AF-A0A7X9BKS6-F1
#
_cell.length_a   1.000
_cell.length_b   1.000
_cell.length_c   1.000
_cell.angle_alpha   90.00
_cell.angle_beta   90.00
_cell.angle_gamma   90.00
#
_symmetry.space_group_name_H-M   'P 1'
#
loop_
_entity.id
_entity.type
_entity.pdbx_description
1 polymer ?
#
loop_
_entity_poly.entity_id
_entity_poly.type
_entity_poly.pdbx_seq_one_letter_code
_entity_poly.pdbx_strand_id
1 'polypeptide(L)'
;MCNRLYKFSKHFLPRGLTLFLNLFISSLLCFFIFSCKQNQKGRELETSDAILRASQIKTQKIHQWFYFSGNSFYETEHPSAVPRLIKKPWTETERISSSLSIRNDKRDYDLFFTVNKVGILIAKPGHPKQAILASDQQLFSQLTAGALVCIDNFPVFHTYKNSFFSRLTEKKEKLPFLVQFHPGTSIFLPLLYTSDLGISDATEVTDLQYAKGFWIAA
;
A
#
# COMPACT_ATOMS: atom_id res chain seq x y z
N MET A 1 23.73 -25.87 65.82
CA MET A 1 24.56 -26.98 66.32
C MET A 1 24.27 -28.23 65.51
N CYS A 2 25.33 -28.96 65.17
CA CYS A 2 25.41 -30.35 64.68
C CYS A 2 25.04 -30.71 63.23
N ASN A 3 26.12 -30.90 62.47
CA ASN A 3 26.31 -31.76 61.30
C ASN A 3 25.84 -33.21 61.49
N ARG A 4 25.52 -33.90 60.39
CA ARG A 4 26.11 -35.22 60.12
C ARG A 4 26.20 -35.53 58.62
N LEU A 5 27.44 -35.74 58.18
CA LEU A 5 27.89 -36.35 56.93
C LEU A 5 27.31 -37.75 56.75
N TYR A 6 27.15 -38.22 55.50
CA TYR A 6 27.72 -39.50 55.07
C TYR A 6 27.99 -39.54 53.55
N LYS A 7 29.00 -40.36 53.23
CA LYS A 7 29.83 -40.43 52.01
C LYS A 7 29.53 -41.75 51.29
N PHE A 8 29.44 -41.68 49.96
CA PHE A 8 29.65 -42.70 48.90
C PHE A 8 29.39 -44.20 49.16
N SER A 9 28.70 -44.83 48.19
CA SER A 9 29.05 -46.18 47.72
C SER A 9 28.82 -46.33 46.21
N LYS A 10 29.69 -47.12 45.59
CA LYS A 10 29.92 -47.30 44.15
C LYS A 10 29.06 -48.41 43.55
N HIS A 11 28.84 -48.28 42.23
CA HIS A 11 28.54 -49.31 41.23
C HIS A 11 27.22 -50.11 41.37
N PHE A 12 26.25 -49.75 40.54
CA PHE A 12 25.41 -50.74 39.85
C PHE A 12 24.97 -50.18 38.49
N LEU A 13 25.64 -50.62 37.42
CA LEU A 13 25.23 -50.34 36.03
C LEU A 13 24.03 -51.24 35.70
N PRO A 14 22.85 -50.71 35.35
CA PRO A 14 21.76 -51.55 34.86
C PRO A 14 21.94 -51.76 33.35
N ARG A 15 21.83 -53.03 32.93
CA ARG A 15 21.91 -53.57 31.56
C ARG A 15 20.94 -52.95 30.53
N GLY A 16 20.23 -51.86 30.86
CA GLY A 16 19.31 -51.16 29.96
C GLY A 16 19.99 -50.20 28.99
N LEU A 17 21.15 -49.62 29.35
CA LEU A 17 21.79 -48.58 28.52
C LEU A 17 22.39 -49.15 27.23
N THR A 18 22.88 -50.39 27.25
CA THR A 18 23.48 -51.06 26.08
C THR A 18 22.44 -51.51 25.05
N LEU A 19 21.22 -51.85 25.47
CA LEU A 19 20.12 -52.17 24.56
C LEU A 19 19.61 -50.92 23.81
N PHE A 20 19.52 -49.78 24.50
CA PHE A 20 19.15 -48.51 23.87
C PHE A 20 20.21 -47.99 22.89
N LEU A 21 21.50 -48.14 23.21
CA LEU A 21 22.57 -47.71 22.31
C LEU A 21 22.61 -48.55 21.03
N ASN A 22 22.39 -49.86 21.12
CA ASN A 22 22.40 -50.75 19.96
C ASN A 22 21.19 -50.54 19.03
N LEU A 23 20.01 -50.22 19.58
CA LEU A 23 18.83 -49.84 18.77
C LEU A 23 19.03 -48.48 18.08
N PHE A 24 19.70 -47.53 18.73
CA PHE A 24 19.98 -46.21 18.16
C PHE A 24 21.01 -46.28 17.02
N ILE A 25 22.05 -47.11 17.17
CA ILE A 25 23.07 -47.33 16.12
C ILE A 25 22.47 -48.08 14.92
N SER A 26 21.58 -49.07 15.15
CA SER A 26 20.87 -49.76 14.07
C SER A 26 19.94 -48.80 13.30
N SER A 27 19.28 -47.87 13.98
CA SER A 27 18.44 -46.85 13.34
C SER A 27 19.26 -45.89 12.46
N LEU A 28 20.44 -45.45 12.92
CA LEU A 28 21.29 -44.55 12.13
C LEU A 28 21.88 -45.24 10.89
N LEU A 29 22.21 -46.54 10.96
CA LEU A 29 22.74 -47.27 9.80
C LEU A 29 21.69 -47.47 8.69
N CYS A 30 20.40 -47.54 9.03
CA CYS A 30 19.32 -47.63 8.03
C CYS A 30 19.09 -46.33 7.25
N PHE A 31 19.46 -45.16 7.80
CA PHE A 31 19.32 -43.87 7.09
C PHE A 31 20.38 -43.64 6.01
N PHE A 32 21.54 -44.31 6.07
CA PHE A 32 22.60 -44.12 5.08
C PHE A 32 22.45 -44.97 3.81
N ILE A 33 21.50 -45.92 3.76
CA ILE A 33 21.32 -46.82 2.60
C ILE A 33 20.15 -46.41 1.69
N PHE A 34 19.36 -45.41 2.07
CA PHE A 34 18.35 -44.76 1.22
C PHE A 34 18.79 -43.36 0.74
N SER A 35 20.10 -43.16 0.61
CA SER A 35 20.62 -42.06 -0.20
C SER A 35 20.26 -42.33 -1.66
N CYS A 36 19.22 -41.64 -2.14
CA CYS A 36 18.76 -41.70 -3.52
C CYS A 36 19.92 -41.37 -4.47
N LYS A 37 20.48 -42.42 -5.06
CA LYS A 37 21.39 -42.33 -6.19
C LYS A 37 20.58 -41.82 -7.39
N GLN A 38 20.60 -40.52 -7.65
CA GLN A 38 20.02 -39.96 -8.87
C GLN A 38 20.87 -40.45 -10.06
N ASN A 39 20.33 -41.42 -10.80
CA ASN A 39 20.89 -41.86 -12.08
C ASN A 39 20.88 -40.67 -13.05
N GLN A 40 22.05 -40.11 -13.34
CA GLN A 40 22.25 -39.26 -14.52
C GLN A 40 22.31 -40.15 -15.76
N LYS A 41 21.15 -40.38 -16.39
CA LYS A 41 21.07 -40.78 -17.79
C LYS A 41 19.96 -39.96 -18.45
N GLY A 42 20.34 -39.19 -19.46
CA GLY A 42 19.42 -38.48 -20.36
C GLY A 42 18.94 -37.11 -19.86
N ARG A 43 19.85 -36.13 -19.73
CA ARG A 43 19.52 -34.75 -19.36
C ARG A 43 20.02 -33.79 -20.42
N GLU A 44 19.45 -33.83 -21.61
CA GLU A 44 19.72 -32.77 -22.61
C GLU A 44 18.57 -32.48 -23.60
N LEU A 45 17.46 -33.24 -23.62
CA LEU A 45 16.40 -33.01 -24.61
C LEU A 45 15.02 -32.62 -24.05
N GLU A 46 14.71 -32.86 -22.77
CA GLU A 46 13.37 -32.55 -22.21
C GLU A 46 13.30 -31.20 -21.48
N THR A 47 14.43 -30.61 -21.12
CA THR A 47 14.47 -29.32 -20.40
C THR A 47 14.02 -28.17 -21.29
N SER A 48 14.31 -28.22 -22.60
CA SER A 48 13.88 -27.18 -23.55
C SER A 48 12.36 -27.18 -23.73
N ASP A 49 11.72 -28.34 -23.80
CA ASP A 49 10.27 -28.43 -23.96
C ASP A 49 9.50 -28.05 -22.69
N ALA A 50 10.03 -28.37 -21.50
CA ALA A 50 9.42 -27.94 -20.24
C ALA A 50 9.55 -26.42 -20.01
N ILE A 51 10.68 -25.82 -20.39
CA ILE A 51 10.91 -24.36 -20.33
C ILE A 51 10.09 -23.63 -21.43
N LEU A 52 9.95 -24.23 -22.63
CA LEU A 52 9.09 -23.71 -23.70
C LEU A 52 7.60 -23.82 -23.38
N ARG A 53 7.17 -24.88 -22.65
CA ARG A 53 5.79 -24.98 -22.16
C ARG A 53 5.53 -24.03 -20.98
N ALA A 54 6.51 -23.81 -20.11
CA ALA A 54 6.40 -22.83 -19.03
C ALA A 54 6.36 -21.38 -19.57
N SER A 55 7.01 -21.09 -20.71
CA SER A 55 6.92 -19.78 -21.38
C SER A 55 5.63 -19.59 -22.20
N GLN A 56 4.88 -20.67 -22.46
CA GLN A 56 3.55 -20.65 -23.09
C GLN A 56 2.39 -20.50 -22.11
N ILE A 57 2.63 -20.63 -20.80
CA ILE A 57 1.67 -20.17 -19.81
C ILE A 57 1.71 -18.64 -19.91
N LYS A 58 0.75 -18.06 -20.63
CA LYS A 58 0.44 -16.63 -20.54
C LYS A 58 0.22 -16.36 -19.05
N THR A 59 1.25 -15.88 -18.37
CA THR A 59 1.14 -15.29 -17.04
C THR A 59 0.25 -14.09 -17.24
N GLN A 60 -1.03 -14.30 -17.00
CA GLN A 60 -2.02 -13.24 -17.04
C GLN A 60 -1.52 -12.22 -16.03
N LYS A 61 -1.10 -11.03 -16.50
CA LYS A 61 -0.56 -9.99 -15.62
C LYS A 61 -1.62 -9.69 -14.56
N ILE A 62 -1.36 -10.15 -13.33
CA ILE A 62 -2.30 -10.03 -12.20
C ILE A 62 -2.38 -8.57 -11.72
N HIS A 63 -1.33 -7.79 -11.99
CA HIS A 63 -1.22 -6.39 -11.57
C HIS A 63 -0.77 -5.50 -12.72
N GLN A 64 -1.24 -4.25 -12.68
CA GLN A 64 -0.77 -3.16 -13.52
C GLN A 64 -0.15 -2.10 -12.60
N TRP A 65 1.02 -1.60 -12.96
CA TRP A 65 1.76 -0.64 -12.15
C TRP A 65 1.71 0.73 -12.80
N PHE A 66 1.54 1.75 -11.97
CA PHE A 66 1.55 3.15 -12.38
C PHE A 66 2.40 3.96 -11.40
N TYR A 67 2.96 5.07 -11.87
CA TYR A 67 3.68 6.02 -11.04
C TYR A 67 3.31 7.46 -11.42
N PHE A 68 3.39 8.37 -10.46
CA PHE A 68 3.16 9.80 -10.69
C PHE A 68 4.45 10.51 -11.11
N SER A 69 4.34 11.44 -12.06
CA SER A 69 5.41 12.35 -12.44
C SER A 69 4.86 13.57 -13.15
N GLY A 70 5.27 14.78 -12.72
CA GLY A 70 4.96 16.02 -13.43
C GLY A 70 3.46 16.29 -13.54
N ASN A 71 2.72 16.13 -12.44
CA ASN A 71 1.26 16.30 -12.37
C ASN A 71 0.46 15.33 -13.26
N SER A 72 1.07 14.22 -13.66
CA SER A 72 0.42 13.15 -14.42
C SER A 72 0.84 11.79 -13.87
N PHE A 73 0.36 10.71 -14.49
CA PHE A 73 0.71 9.35 -14.14
C PHE A 73 0.96 8.50 -15.38
N TYR A 74 1.84 7.51 -15.25
CA TYR A 74 2.32 6.69 -16.36
C TYR A 74 2.35 5.21 -15.96
N GLU A 75 2.02 4.34 -16.90
CA GLU A 75 2.14 2.89 -16.74
C GLU A 75 3.61 2.47 -16.71
N THR A 76 3.92 1.45 -15.92
CA THR A 76 5.22 0.80 -15.89
C THR A 76 5.07 -0.71 -15.76
N GLU A 77 6.09 -1.44 -16.18
CA GLU A 77 6.10 -2.90 -16.12
C GLU A 77 6.28 -3.41 -14.68
N HIS A 78 7.12 -2.73 -13.90
CA HIS A 78 7.42 -3.08 -12.52
C HIS A 78 7.88 -1.85 -11.71
N PRO A 79 7.67 -1.81 -10.38
CA PRO A 79 8.05 -0.66 -9.54
C PRO A 79 9.54 -0.27 -9.65
N SER A 80 10.43 -1.23 -9.89
CA SER A 80 11.86 -0.96 -10.05
C SER A 80 12.25 -0.31 -11.40
N ALA A 81 11.34 -0.23 -12.37
CA ALA A 81 11.56 0.50 -13.63
C ALA A 81 11.20 2.00 -13.53
N VAL A 82 10.65 2.45 -12.40
CA VAL A 82 10.30 3.86 -12.19
C VAL A 82 11.56 4.73 -12.21
N PRO A 83 11.58 5.88 -12.92
CA PRO A 83 12.71 6.80 -12.92
C PRO A 83 13.11 7.25 -11.52
N ARG A 84 14.41 7.47 -11.30
CA ARG A 84 14.90 7.99 -10.02
C ARG A 84 14.42 9.43 -9.82
N LEU A 85 13.66 9.65 -8.76
CA LEU A 85 13.20 10.97 -8.33
C LEU A 85 14.04 11.50 -7.17
N ILE A 86 14.14 12.82 -7.08
CA ILE A 86 14.67 13.50 -5.90
C ILE A 86 13.76 13.17 -4.71
N LYS A 87 14.36 12.75 -3.58
CA LYS A 87 13.60 12.46 -2.36
C LYS A 87 12.95 13.74 -1.85
N LYS A 88 11.63 13.71 -1.69
CA LYS A 88 10.82 14.78 -1.09
C LYS A 88 10.18 14.27 0.20
N PRO A 89 9.81 15.16 1.14
CA PRO A 89 8.91 14.80 2.23
C PRO A 89 7.62 14.17 1.70
N TRP A 90 7.01 13.27 2.47
CA TRP A 90 5.77 12.60 2.07
C TRP A 90 4.61 13.58 1.83
N THR A 91 4.62 14.71 2.53
CA THR A 91 3.65 15.80 2.38
C THR A 91 3.78 16.54 1.05
N GLU A 92 4.94 16.48 0.42
CA GLU A 92 5.28 17.21 -0.82
C GLU A 92 5.38 16.28 -2.05
N THR A 93 5.21 14.98 -1.84
CA THR A 93 5.27 13.96 -2.89
C THR A 93 3.90 13.76 -3.53
N GLU A 94 3.87 13.66 -4.86
CA GLU A 94 2.70 13.25 -5.64
C GLU A 94 2.35 11.80 -5.27
N ARG A 95 1.30 11.62 -4.47
CA ARG A 95 0.88 10.33 -3.94
C ARG A 95 -0.62 10.29 -3.72
N ILE A 96 -1.18 9.09 -3.72
CA ILE A 96 -2.55 8.88 -3.24
C ILE A 96 -2.59 9.15 -1.73
N SER A 97 -3.49 10.03 -1.28
CA SER A 97 -3.68 10.39 0.13
C SER A 97 -4.97 9.83 0.72
N SER A 98 -6.02 9.69 -0.09
CA SER A 98 -7.29 9.07 0.31
C SER A 98 -7.92 8.35 -0.87
N SER A 99 -8.85 7.45 -0.58
CA SER A 99 -9.58 6.65 -1.57
C SER A 99 -11.04 6.50 -1.18
N LEU A 100 -11.93 6.55 -2.17
CA LEU A 100 -13.37 6.38 -1.99
C LEU A 100 -13.95 5.62 -3.19
N SER A 101 -14.91 4.72 -2.92
CA SER A 101 -15.69 4.06 -3.96
C SER A 101 -17.14 4.54 -3.88
N ILE A 102 -17.69 5.00 -5.00
CA ILE A 102 -19.09 5.45 -5.06
C ILE A 102 -19.81 4.60 -6.12
N ARG A 103 -21.01 4.16 -5.80
CA ARG A 103 -21.84 3.38 -6.73
C ARG A 103 -22.33 4.29 -7.85
N ASN A 104 -22.18 3.86 -9.10
CA ASN A 104 -22.68 4.56 -10.27
C ASN A 104 -24.04 4.02 -10.75
N ASP A 105 -24.67 4.74 -11.68
CA ASP A 105 -26.02 4.43 -12.19
C ASP A 105 -26.13 3.04 -12.84
N LYS A 106 -25.00 2.49 -13.32
CA LYS A 106 -24.93 1.16 -13.95
C LYS A 106 -24.84 0.01 -12.96
N ARG A 107 -25.06 0.29 -11.66
CA ARG A 107 -24.86 -0.64 -10.54
C ARG A 107 -23.41 -1.13 -10.38
N ASP A 108 -22.47 -0.42 -10.99
CA ASP A 108 -21.02 -0.62 -10.82
C ASP A 108 -20.49 0.45 -9.84
N TYR A 109 -19.17 0.55 -9.70
CA TYR A 109 -18.52 1.52 -8.82
C TYR A 109 -17.50 2.35 -9.59
N ASP A 110 -17.47 3.65 -9.32
CA ASP A 110 -16.34 4.50 -9.68
C ASP A 110 -15.43 4.65 -8.46
N LEU A 111 -14.12 4.57 -8.70
CA LEU A 111 -13.07 4.69 -7.68
C LEU A 111 -12.44 6.07 -7.78
N PHE A 112 -12.37 6.77 -6.67
CA PHE A 112 -11.81 8.12 -6.55
C PHE A 112 -10.62 8.08 -5.61
N PHE A 113 -9.55 8.76 -6.00
CA PHE A 113 -8.36 8.89 -5.18
C PHE A 113 -7.90 10.35 -5.17
N THR A 114 -7.69 10.91 -3.99
CA THR A 114 -7.01 12.20 -3.88
C THR A 114 -5.52 12.01 -4.12
N VAL A 115 -4.95 12.84 -4.99
CA VAL A 115 -3.53 12.84 -5.34
C VAL A 115 -2.93 14.15 -4.86
N ASN A 116 -1.99 14.06 -3.92
CA ASN A 116 -1.35 15.21 -3.29
C ASN A 116 -0.83 16.21 -4.32
N LYS A 117 -1.20 17.48 -4.17
CA LYS A 117 -0.88 18.63 -5.05
C LYS A 117 -1.37 18.54 -6.50
N VAL A 118 -2.06 17.47 -6.90
CA VAL A 118 -2.41 17.25 -8.31
C VAL A 118 -3.91 17.27 -8.52
N GLY A 119 -4.68 16.50 -7.77
CA GLY A 119 -6.14 16.49 -7.90
C GLY A 119 -6.79 15.15 -7.59
N ILE A 120 -7.74 14.73 -8.42
CA ILE A 120 -8.53 13.51 -8.23
C ILE A 120 -8.26 12.53 -9.36
N LEU A 121 -7.74 11.36 -9.03
CA LEU A 121 -7.67 10.23 -9.95
C LEU A 121 -9.01 9.47 -9.90
N ILE A 122 -9.62 9.29 -11.06
CA ILE A 122 -10.85 8.54 -11.26
C ILE A 122 -10.46 7.24 -11.96
N ALA A 123 -10.86 6.09 -11.41
CA ALA A 123 -10.62 4.79 -12.02
C ALA A 123 -11.89 3.94 -12.01
N LYS A 124 -11.90 2.92 -12.87
CA LYS A 124 -12.96 1.92 -12.91
C LYS A 124 -12.42 0.54 -12.52
N PRO A 125 -13.17 -0.23 -11.71
CA PRO A 125 -12.83 -1.62 -11.42
C PRO A 125 -12.55 -2.40 -12.70
N GLY A 126 -11.44 -3.15 -12.73
CA GLY A 126 -11.05 -3.95 -13.89
C GLY A 126 -10.54 -3.17 -15.12
N HIS A 127 -10.57 -1.83 -15.11
CA HIS A 127 -10.13 -0.99 -16.23
C HIS A 127 -9.15 0.13 -15.81
N PRO A 128 -7.97 -0.20 -15.24
CA PRO A 128 -7.04 0.82 -14.72
C PRO A 128 -6.50 1.76 -15.81
N LYS A 129 -6.38 1.28 -17.05
CA LYS A 129 -5.90 2.06 -18.21
C LYS A 129 -6.87 3.16 -18.65
N GLN A 130 -8.12 3.13 -18.19
CA GLN A 130 -9.12 4.16 -18.46
C GLN A 130 -9.16 5.20 -17.34
N ALA A 131 -8.22 5.15 -16.39
CA ALA A 131 -8.18 6.11 -15.31
C ALA A 131 -7.89 7.52 -15.85
N ILE A 132 -8.49 8.52 -15.22
CA ILE A 132 -8.36 9.94 -15.58
C ILE A 132 -7.91 10.69 -14.35
N LEU A 133 -6.89 11.54 -14.49
CA LEU A 133 -6.46 12.45 -13.45
C LEU A 133 -7.03 13.83 -13.71
N ALA A 134 -8.07 14.20 -12.97
CA ALA A 134 -8.66 15.53 -13.01
C ALA A 134 -7.86 16.48 -12.09
N SER A 135 -7.55 17.67 -12.60
CA SER A 135 -6.78 18.69 -11.88
C SER A 135 -7.35 20.08 -12.14
N ASP A 136 -7.25 20.94 -11.12
CA ASP A 136 -7.53 22.37 -11.20
C ASP A 136 -6.26 23.12 -10.78
N GLN A 137 -5.62 23.78 -11.74
CA GLN A 137 -4.35 24.48 -11.51
C GLN A 137 -4.50 25.63 -10.52
N GLN A 138 -5.65 26.31 -10.50
CA GLN A 138 -5.89 27.40 -9.57
C GLN A 138 -5.98 26.87 -8.14
N LEU A 139 -6.76 25.80 -7.93
CA LEU A 139 -6.93 25.17 -6.62
C LEU A 139 -5.63 24.55 -6.11
N PHE A 140 -4.98 23.70 -6.92
CA PHE A 140 -3.81 22.92 -6.50
C PHE A 140 -2.47 23.66 -6.60
N SER A 141 -2.49 24.95 -6.99
CA SER A 141 -1.32 25.83 -6.87
C SER A 141 -1.05 26.28 -5.42
N GLN A 142 -2.05 26.18 -4.54
CA GLN A 142 -1.98 26.66 -3.16
C GLN A 142 -2.42 25.63 -2.11
N LEU A 143 -3.12 24.58 -2.54
CA LEU A 143 -3.72 23.57 -1.67
C LEU A 143 -3.39 22.16 -2.13
N THR A 144 -3.53 21.22 -1.21
CA THR A 144 -3.55 19.79 -1.52
C THR A 144 -4.87 19.17 -1.04
N ALA A 145 -5.33 18.14 -1.75
CA ALA A 145 -6.51 17.39 -1.36
C ALA A 145 -6.17 16.37 -0.27
N GLY A 146 -7.05 16.29 0.74
CA GLY A 146 -6.95 15.40 1.88
C GLY A 146 -7.92 14.23 1.81
N ALA A 147 -8.66 14.03 2.90
CA ALA A 147 -9.59 12.93 3.09
C ALA A 147 -10.77 13.06 2.12
N LEU A 148 -11.19 11.92 1.55
CA LEU A 148 -12.39 11.81 0.73
C LEU A 148 -13.57 11.29 1.55
N VAL A 149 -14.72 11.91 1.33
CA VAL A 149 -16.02 11.49 1.85
C VAL A 149 -17.05 11.51 0.73
N CYS A 150 -18.15 10.78 0.91
CA CYS A 150 -19.27 10.80 -0.02
C CYS A 150 -20.40 11.65 0.58
N ILE A 151 -20.86 12.66 -0.17
CA ILE A 151 -22.03 13.47 0.18
C ILE A 151 -22.95 13.46 -1.03
N ASP A 152 -24.20 13.03 -0.86
CA ASP A 152 -25.21 12.99 -1.94
C ASP A 152 -24.70 12.30 -3.23
N ASN A 153 -23.97 11.19 -3.08
CA ASN A 153 -23.30 10.45 -4.17
C ASN A 153 -22.20 11.22 -4.93
N PHE A 154 -21.74 12.35 -4.41
CA PHE A 154 -20.57 13.05 -4.93
C PHE A 154 -19.33 12.78 -4.06
N PRO A 155 -18.15 12.64 -4.68
CA PRO A 155 -16.89 12.69 -3.96
C PRO A 155 -16.63 14.11 -3.49
N VAL A 156 -16.47 14.27 -2.18
CA VAL A 156 -16.12 15.53 -1.53
C VAL A 156 -14.82 15.33 -0.78
N PHE A 157 -13.90 16.28 -0.88
CA PHE A 157 -12.64 16.24 -0.15
C PHE A 157 -12.39 17.52 0.61
N HIS A 158 -11.66 17.41 1.72
CA HIS A 158 -11.11 18.60 2.35
C HIS A 158 -9.78 19.00 1.72
N THR A 159 -9.48 20.28 1.81
CA THR A 159 -8.23 20.87 1.33
C THR A 159 -7.41 21.40 2.49
N TYR A 160 -6.08 21.30 2.34
CA TYR A 160 -5.14 21.79 3.34
C TYR A 160 -3.86 22.31 2.71
N LYS A 161 -3.09 23.10 3.47
CA LYS A 161 -1.73 23.50 3.09
C LYS A 161 -0.74 22.49 3.65
N ASN A 162 0.17 22.03 2.80
CA ASN A 162 1.31 21.24 3.25
C ASN A 162 2.52 22.17 3.46
N SER A 163 3.61 21.61 4.01
CA SER A 163 4.88 22.32 4.23
C SER A 163 5.41 23.10 3.03
N PHE A 164 5.09 22.68 1.81
CA PHE A 164 5.45 23.38 0.59
C PHE A 164 4.62 24.65 0.38
N PHE A 165 3.29 24.57 0.45
CA PHE A 165 2.41 25.72 0.23
C PHE A 165 2.42 26.72 1.39
N SER A 166 2.65 26.26 2.62
CA SER A 166 2.73 27.15 3.79
C SER A 166 3.88 28.17 3.67
N ARG A 167 4.91 27.87 2.87
CA ARG A 167 6.04 28.79 2.59
C ARG A 167 5.77 29.79 1.47
N LEU A 168 4.80 29.50 0.59
CA LEU A 168 4.55 30.28 -0.64
C LEU A 168 3.45 31.32 -0.47
N THR A 169 2.66 31.23 0.61
CA THR A 169 1.41 31.99 0.71
C THR A 169 1.53 33.13 1.73
N GLU A 170 1.90 34.33 1.28
CA GLU A 170 1.76 35.57 2.08
C GLU A 170 0.36 36.21 1.92
N LYS A 171 -0.39 35.80 0.90
CA LYS A 171 -1.71 36.39 0.58
C LYS A 171 -2.85 35.78 1.39
N LYS A 172 -3.70 36.66 1.93
CA LYS A 172 -4.98 36.35 2.59
C LYS A 172 -6.09 36.12 1.55
N GLU A 173 -5.93 35.14 0.66
CA GLU A 173 -7.06 34.69 -0.16
C GLU A 173 -7.90 33.69 0.63
N LYS A 174 -9.23 33.80 0.51
CA LYS A 174 -10.15 32.82 1.11
C LYS A 174 -9.99 31.51 0.35
N LEU A 175 -9.40 30.53 1.02
CA LEU A 175 -9.16 29.23 0.45
C LEU A 175 -10.33 28.30 0.77
N PRO A 176 -10.84 27.53 -0.20
CA PRO A 176 -11.85 26.53 0.09
C PRO A 176 -11.29 25.52 1.09
N PHE A 177 -12.16 25.02 1.96
CA PHE A 177 -11.88 23.96 2.91
C PHE A 177 -12.54 22.64 2.48
N LEU A 178 -13.78 22.68 2.01
CA LEU A 178 -14.45 21.52 1.40
C LEU A 178 -14.71 21.77 -0.07
N VAL A 179 -14.39 20.78 -0.89
CA VAL A 179 -14.56 20.85 -2.35
C VAL A 179 -15.28 19.59 -2.82
N GLN A 180 -16.37 19.78 -3.54
CA GLN A 180 -17.09 18.72 -4.25
C GLN A 180 -16.51 18.54 -5.63
N PHE A 181 -16.26 17.29 -6.03
CA PHE A 181 -15.81 16.95 -7.37
C PHE A 181 -16.95 16.37 -8.20
N HIS A 182 -17.16 16.92 -9.40
CA HIS A 182 -18.15 16.46 -10.36
C HIS A 182 -17.49 15.62 -11.47
N PRO A 183 -17.57 14.28 -11.42
CA PRO A 183 -16.82 13.42 -12.34
C PRO A 183 -17.23 13.54 -13.81
N GLY A 184 -18.48 13.93 -14.09
CA GLY A 184 -18.96 14.08 -15.47
C GLY A 184 -18.38 15.28 -16.21
N THR A 185 -17.97 16.33 -15.48
CA THR A 185 -17.48 17.60 -16.03
C THR A 185 -16.07 17.95 -15.58
N SER A 186 -15.49 17.15 -14.67
CA SER A 186 -14.21 17.42 -14.01
C SER A 186 -14.18 18.77 -13.28
N ILE A 187 -15.33 19.23 -12.76
CA ILE A 187 -15.46 20.51 -12.06
C ILE A 187 -15.20 20.30 -10.55
N PHE A 188 -14.48 21.26 -9.97
CA PHE A 188 -14.23 21.37 -8.54
C PHE A 188 -15.05 22.53 -7.96
N LEU A 189 -16.05 22.21 -7.14
CA LEU A 189 -16.98 23.19 -6.58
C LEU A 189 -16.69 23.39 -5.08
N PRO A 190 -16.27 24.59 -4.64
CA PRO A 190 -16.18 24.93 -3.22
C PRO A 190 -17.54 24.79 -2.53
N LEU A 191 -17.57 24.04 -1.41
CA LEU A 191 -18.75 23.91 -0.56
C LEU A 191 -18.64 24.75 0.71
N LEU A 192 -17.46 24.76 1.34
CA LEU A 192 -17.16 25.52 2.55
C LEU A 192 -15.77 26.12 2.47
N TYR A 193 -15.57 27.24 3.16
CA TYR A 193 -14.29 27.89 3.41
C TYR A 193 -13.88 27.73 4.88
N THR A 194 -12.60 27.91 5.19
CA THR A 194 -12.08 27.90 6.58
C THR A 194 -12.81 28.89 7.48
N SER A 195 -13.15 30.06 6.94
CA SER A 195 -13.92 31.10 7.65
C SER A 195 -15.30 30.64 8.09
N ASP A 196 -15.94 29.74 7.33
CA ASP A 196 -17.28 29.25 7.63
C ASP A 196 -17.28 28.30 8.83
N LEU A 197 -16.12 27.74 9.17
CA LEU A 197 -15.91 26.91 10.35
C LEU A 197 -15.50 27.73 11.59
N GLY A 198 -15.37 29.05 11.47
CA GLY A 198 -14.80 29.89 12.53
C GLY A 198 -13.32 29.60 12.80
N ILE A 199 -12.64 28.91 11.87
CA ILE A 199 -11.21 28.57 11.96
C ILE A 199 -10.42 29.73 11.33
N SER A 200 -9.35 30.15 12.01
CA SER A 200 -8.44 31.17 11.46
C SER A 200 -7.79 30.67 10.18
N ASP A 201 -7.63 31.54 9.18
CA ASP A 201 -6.91 31.19 7.93
C ASP A 201 -5.43 30.84 8.15
N ALA A 202 -4.90 31.13 9.35
CA ALA A 202 -3.56 30.75 9.78
C ALA A 202 -3.50 29.33 10.37
N THR A 203 -4.64 28.72 10.69
CA THR A 203 -4.72 27.37 11.25
C THR A 203 -4.71 26.35 10.12
N GLU A 204 -3.77 25.40 10.18
CA GLU A 204 -3.75 24.27 9.26
C GLU A 204 -4.69 23.17 9.78
N VAL A 205 -5.72 22.84 9.00
CA VAL A 205 -6.56 21.67 9.23
C VAL A 205 -6.03 20.57 8.32
N THR A 206 -5.48 19.52 8.91
CA THR A 206 -4.83 18.44 8.18
C THR A 206 -5.74 17.25 7.91
N ASP A 207 -6.79 17.09 8.71
CA ASP A 207 -7.72 15.98 8.60
C ASP A 207 -9.18 16.40 8.80
N LEU A 208 -10.08 15.64 8.19
CA LEU A 208 -11.52 15.80 8.34
C LEU A 208 -12.17 14.44 8.43
N GLN A 209 -12.91 14.22 9.52
CA GLN A 209 -13.59 12.96 9.78
C GLN A 209 -15.06 13.20 10.10
N TYR A 210 -15.91 12.28 9.67
CA TYR A 210 -17.30 12.22 10.10
C TYR A 210 -17.46 11.08 11.11
N ALA A 211 -17.74 11.41 12.36
CA ALA A 211 -17.90 10.44 13.43
C ALA A 211 -19.09 10.81 14.32
N LYS A 212 -19.94 9.81 14.60
CA LYS A 212 -21.08 9.92 15.54
C LYS A 212 -22.03 11.10 15.26
N GLY A 213 -22.24 11.44 13.99
CA GLY A 213 -23.13 12.54 13.61
C GLY A 213 -22.45 13.91 13.52
N PHE A 214 -21.15 14.00 13.82
CA PHE A 214 -20.40 15.25 13.84
C PHE A 214 -19.23 15.22 12.85
N TRP A 215 -18.97 16.38 12.25
CA TRP A 215 -17.73 16.64 11.53
C TRP A 215 -16.66 17.07 12.52
N ILE A 216 -15.49 16.44 12.44
CA ILE A 216 -14.32 16.74 13.28
C ILE A 216 -13.19 17.12 12.34
N ALA A 217 -12.75 18.37 12.44
CA ALA A 217 -11.57 18.90 11.78
C ALA A 217 -10.39 18.87 12.77
N ALA A 218 -9.23 18.37 12.33
CA ALA A 218 -8.02 18.25 13.15
C ALA A 218 -6.78 18.81 12.45
#